data_AF-A0A2P2MGN3-F1
#
_entry.id   AF-A0A2P2MGN3-F1
#
_cell.length_a   1.000
_cell.length_b   1.000
_cell.length_c   1.000
_cell.angle_alpha   90.00
_cell.angle_beta   90.00
_cell.angle_gamma   90.00
#
_symmetry.space_group_name_H-M   'P 1'
#
loop_
_entity.id
_entity.type
_entity.pdbx_description
1 polymer ?
#
loop_
_entity_poly.entity_id
_entity_poly.type
_entity_poly.pdbx_seq_one_letter_code
_entity_poly.pdbx_strand_id
1 'polypeptide(L)'
;MPLFIADDDLAAHSSDASYVATKADDFIRSLQAELDSVRAAADAAAITAEQTCSLLEHKFLSLSADSSKVQSENAQLQSSLDDRLSQLAHLQAQKHELHLHSIGKDGEIERLTMEMSELHKSKSQLIELLEQKDLEISEKNATITSYLDKIVNLTDRAAHKEARLAEIEAELSRSQGNCARLSQEKELIQRHNVWLNDELTSKVDELIELRKNHVDLEEDVSAKLADTKRQLGECSSSLKWNMERVKELETKLTSVQEELFSSKDAAAANEERFTAELSTVNKLVELYKESSDEWSQKARELDGAIKALESQLSQVENDYRERLEKEVSARKQLEKEVADLKDKLQSCEAEVESSRKANELNLLQIGSFSTERYGHDLEECKDQCC
;
A
#
# COMPACT_ATOMS: atom_id res chain seq x y z
N MET A 1 -172.47 172.49 36.18
CA MET A 1 -172.04 172.53 37.58
C MET A 1 -172.27 171.24 38.40
N PRO A 2 -172.73 170.08 37.88
CA PRO A 2 -172.95 168.92 38.74
C PRO A 2 -171.65 168.14 39.07
N LEU A 3 -170.50 168.58 38.54
CA LEU A 3 -169.22 167.86 38.66
C LEU A 3 -168.57 167.98 40.04
N PHE A 4 -168.80 169.08 40.77
CA PHE A 4 -168.18 169.32 42.07
C PHE A 4 -169.19 169.63 43.17
N ILE A 5 -170.40 170.11 42.86
CA ILE A 5 -171.46 170.40 43.83
C ILE A 5 -172.75 169.72 43.33
N ALA A 6 -173.54 169.15 44.23
CA ALA A 6 -174.83 168.58 43.88
C ALA A 6 -175.86 169.71 43.71
N ASP A 7 -176.81 169.56 42.78
CA ASP A 7 -177.71 170.65 42.39
C ASP A 7 -178.58 171.16 43.56
N ASP A 8 -178.91 170.32 44.54
CA ASP A 8 -179.67 170.69 45.74
C ASP A 8 -178.86 171.62 46.69
N ASP A 9 -177.55 171.36 46.86
CA ASP A 9 -176.64 172.20 47.68
C ASP A 9 -176.33 173.54 46.99
N LEU A 10 -176.35 173.58 45.65
CA LEU A 10 -176.18 174.81 44.88
C LEU A 10 -177.40 175.72 45.01
N ALA A 11 -178.61 175.16 45.02
CA ALA A 11 -179.86 175.91 45.17
C ALA A 11 -180.00 176.54 46.56
N ALA A 12 -179.54 175.85 47.60
CA ALA A 12 -179.60 176.35 48.98
C ALA A 12 -178.58 177.47 49.27
N HIS A 13 -177.44 177.51 48.59
CA HIS A 13 -176.33 178.42 48.87
C HIS A 13 -175.94 179.27 47.65
N SER A 14 -176.87 179.48 46.70
CA SER A 14 -176.63 180.21 45.45
C SER A 14 -176.20 181.67 45.64
N SER A 15 -176.50 182.25 46.81
CA SER A 15 -176.09 183.60 47.22
C SER A 15 -174.75 183.65 47.98
N ASP A 16 -174.15 182.50 48.31
CA ASP A 16 -172.85 182.40 48.96
C ASP A 16 -171.79 181.89 47.97
N ALA A 17 -171.23 182.83 47.20
CA ALA A 17 -170.20 182.55 46.21
C ALA A 17 -168.92 181.94 46.83
N SER A 18 -168.67 182.15 48.12
CA SER A 18 -167.49 181.61 48.81
C SER A 18 -167.59 180.09 49.00
N TYR A 19 -168.79 179.58 49.31
CA TYR A 19 -169.04 178.14 49.44
C TYR A 19 -168.89 177.41 48.09
N VAL A 20 -169.44 177.98 47.02
CA VAL A 20 -169.35 177.37 45.67
C VAL A 20 -167.89 177.36 45.15
N ALA A 21 -167.14 178.44 45.37
CA ALA A 21 -165.73 178.54 44.98
C ALA A 21 -164.82 177.57 45.76
N THR A 22 -165.02 177.45 47.08
CA THR A 22 -164.25 176.50 47.91
C THR A 22 -164.50 175.05 47.49
N LYS A 23 -165.75 174.68 47.18
CA LYS A 23 -166.10 173.35 46.65
C LYS A 23 -165.48 173.07 45.27
N ALA A 24 -165.40 174.07 44.39
CA ALA A 24 -164.72 173.95 43.10
C ALA A 24 -163.20 173.79 43.28
N ASP A 25 -162.59 174.59 44.16
CA ASP A 25 -161.17 174.51 44.49
C ASP A 25 -160.81 173.19 45.17
N ASP A 26 -161.66 172.66 46.06
CA ASP A 26 -161.46 171.35 46.68
C ASP A 26 -161.51 170.23 45.63
N PHE A 27 -162.44 170.31 44.67
CA PHE A 27 -162.51 169.35 43.57
C PHE A 27 -161.32 169.44 42.61
N ILE A 28 -160.91 170.65 42.22
CA ILE A 28 -159.72 170.88 41.39
C ILE A 28 -158.46 170.39 42.11
N ARG A 29 -158.31 170.69 43.40
CA ARG A 29 -157.20 170.17 44.23
C ARG A 29 -157.25 168.64 44.32
N SER A 30 -158.44 168.04 44.41
CA SER A 30 -158.58 166.57 44.42
C SER A 30 -158.18 165.94 43.08
N LEU A 31 -158.59 166.53 41.95
CA LEU A 31 -158.20 166.07 40.61
C LEU A 31 -156.72 166.29 40.34
N GLN A 32 -156.14 167.39 40.81
CA GLN A 32 -154.70 167.63 40.74
C GLN A 32 -153.94 166.59 41.56
N ALA A 33 -154.40 166.28 42.78
CA ALA A 33 -153.81 165.23 43.59
C ALA A 33 -153.93 163.83 42.94
N GLU A 34 -155.06 163.54 42.27
CA GLU A 34 -155.27 162.30 41.53
C GLU A 34 -154.38 162.22 40.28
N LEU A 35 -154.28 163.32 39.51
CA LEU A 35 -153.37 163.42 38.36
C LEU A 35 -151.92 163.23 38.79
N ASP A 36 -151.48 163.89 39.86
CA ASP A 36 -150.14 163.75 40.40
C ASP A 36 -149.89 162.33 40.91
N SER A 37 -150.91 161.67 41.50
CA SER A 37 -150.84 160.27 41.90
C SER A 37 -150.72 159.32 40.71
N VAL A 38 -151.51 159.50 39.66
CA VAL A 38 -151.45 158.69 38.43
C VAL A 38 -150.12 158.93 37.70
N ARG A 39 -149.64 160.17 37.68
CA ARG A 39 -148.35 160.52 37.07
C ARG A 39 -147.19 159.88 37.84
N ALA A 40 -147.20 159.98 39.16
CA ALA A 40 -146.23 159.30 40.00
C ALA A 40 -146.30 157.76 39.85
N ALA A 41 -147.49 157.19 39.71
CA ALA A 41 -147.68 155.76 39.47
C ALA A 41 -147.16 155.34 38.09
N ALA A 42 -147.38 156.14 37.06
CA ALA A 42 -146.87 155.91 35.70
C ALA A 42 -145.34 156.04 35.66
N ASP A 43 -144.77 157.06 36.30
CA ASP A 43 -143.31 157.23 36.42
C ASP A 43 -142.69 156.07 37.21
N ALA A 44 -143.32 155.63 38.31
CA ALA A 44 -142.88 154.46 39.07
C ALA A 44 -142.97 153.17 38.25
N ALA A 45 -144.01 153.00 37.44
CA ALA A 45 -144.16 151.86 36.54
C ALA A 45 -143.10 151.88 35.43
N ALA A 46 -142.80 153.05 34.85
CA ALA A 46 -141.74 153.22 33.87
C ALA A 46 -140.36 152.90 34.45
N ILE A 47 -140.04 153.44 35.64
CA ILE A 47 -138.81 153.12 36.37
C ILE A 47 -138.73 151.61 36.67
N THR A 48 -139.83 151.00 37.12
CA THR A 48 -139.87 149.56 37.41
C THR A 48 -139.64 148.75 36.14
N ALA A 49 -140.24 149.15 35.01
CA ALA A 49 -140.04 148.50 33.72
C ALA A 49 -138.58 148.62 33.25
N GLU A 50 -137.97 149.81 33.33
CA GLU A 50 -136.54 150.01 33.00
C GLU A 50 -135.62 149.18 33.88
N GLN A 51 -135.84 149.19 35.20
CA GLN A 51 -135.08 148.36 36.14
C GLN A 51 -135.21 146.87 35.82
N THR A 52 -136.42 146.42 35.46
CA THR A 52 -136.70 145.03 35.08
C THR A 52 -136.00 144.69 33.75
N CYS A 53 -136.04 145.57 32.77
CA CYS A 53 -135.34 145.43 31.50
C CYS A 53 -133.82 145.34 31.71
N SER A 54 -133.22 146.24 32.51
CA SER A 54 -131.78 146.18 32.83
C SER A 54 -131.38 144.88 33.54
N LEU A 55 -132.23 144.38 34.45
CA LEU A 55 -131.98 143.12 35.15
C LEU A 55 -132.08 141.90 34.20
N LEU A 56 -133.03 141.93 33.26
CA LEU A 56 -133.16 140.90 32.23
C LEU A 56 -132.00 140.92 31.23
N GLU A 57 -131.57 142.10 30.79
CA GLU A 57 -130.40 142.28 29.92
C GLU A 57 -129.14 141.75 30.59
N HIS A 58 -128.90 142.13 31.86
CA HIS A 58 -127.76 141.62 32.62
C HIS A 58 -127.79 140.09 32.75
N LYS A 59 -128.96 139.50 33.06
CA LYS A 59 -129.13 138.04 33.10
C LYS A 59 -128.88 137.39 31.75
N PHE A 60 -129.40 137.97 30.67
CA PHE A 60 -129.22 137.46 29.32
C PHE A 60 -127.74 137.49 28.91
N LEU A 61 -127.03 138.58 29.21
CA LEU A 61 -125.59 138.71 28.97
C LEU A 61 -124.79 137.68 29.78
N SER A 62 -125.10 137.52 31.07
CA SER A 62 -124.46 136.51 31.92
C SER A 62 -124.67 135.09 31.41
N LEU A 63 -125.92 134.73 31.09
CA LEU A 63 -126.26 133.41 30.55
C LEU A 63 -125.62 133.16 29.19
N SER A 64 -125.52 134.19 28.34
CA SER A 64 -124.85 134.09 27.04
C SER A 64 -123.34 133.88 27.20
N ALA A 65 -122.72 134.55 28.17
CA ALA A 65 -121.31 134.36 28.50
C ALA A 65 -121.05 132.94 29.02
N ASP A 66 -121.88 132.45 29.94
CA ASP A 66 -121.79 131.08 30.47
C ASP A 66 -122.03 130.04 29.37
N SER A 67 -123.00 130.26 28.49
CA SER A 67 -123.26 129.38 27.34
C SER A 67 -122.07 129.32 26.39
N SER A 68 -121.45 130.47 26.09
CA SER A 68 -120.25 130.53 25.25
C SER A 68 -119.07 129.79 25.90
N LYS A 69 -118.90 129.95 27.21
CA LYS A 69 -117.88 129.23 27.99
C LYS A 69 -118.09 127.72 27.93
N VAL A 70 -119.30 127.23 28.22
CA VAL A 70 -119.64 125.80 28.15
C VAL A 70 -119.45 125.26 26.74
N GLN A 71 -119.82 126.03 25.72
CA GLN A 71 -119.61 125.63 24.32
C GLN A 71 -118.12 125.50 23.98
N SER A 72 -117.28 126.41 24.48
CA SER A 72 -115.82 126.34 24.29
C SER A 72 -115.19 125.16 25.03
N GLU A 73 -115.61 124.89 26.27
CA GLU A 73 -115.16 123.74 27.06
C GLU A 73 -115.58 122.42 26.39
N ASN A 74 -116.82 122.34 25.89
CA ASN A 74 -117.31 121.16 25.19
C ASN A 74 -116.54 120.93 23.88
N ALA A 75 -116.24 121.99 23.12
CA ALA A 75 -115.40 121.89 21.92
C ALA A 75 -113.97 121.42 22.25
N GLN A 76 -113.40 121.90 23.36
CA GLN A 76 -112.07 121.48 23.81
C GLN A 76 -112.06 120.02 24.28
N LEU A 77 -113.08 119.59 25.03
CA LEU A 77 -113.24 118.19 25.45
C LEU A 77 -113.46 117.27 24.25
N GLN A 78 -114.26 117.69 23.26
CA GLN A 78 -114.47 116.93 22.03
C GLN A 78 -113.17 116.75 21.25
N SER A 79 -112.39 117.83 21.07
CA SER A 79 -111.07 117.76 20.44
C SER A 79 -110.12 116.82 21.20
N SER A 80 -110.07 116.94 22.53
CA SER A 80 -109.26 116.03 23.36
C SER A 80 -109.73 114.58 23.29
N LEU A 81 -111.03 114.33 23.16
CA LEU A 81 -111.59 112.99 23.02
C LEU A 81 -111.18 112.38 21.67
N ASP A 82 -111.30 113.15 20.59
CA ASP A 82 -110.91 112.74 19.24
C ASP A 82 -109.40 112.43 19.17
N ASP A 83 -108.55 113.24 19.81
CA ASP A 83 -107.11 112.97 19.95
C ASP A 83 -106.85 111.66 20.70
N ARG A 84 -107.56 111.39 21.80
CA ARG A 84 -107.40 110.14 22.56
C ARG A 84 -107.89 108.93 21.79
N LEU A 85 -108.98 109.04 21.03
CA LEU A 85 -109.48 107.98 20.16
C LEU A 85 -108.47 107.64 19.06
N SER A 86 -107.87 108.65 18.43
CA SER A 86 -106.82 108.43 17.42
C SER A 86 -105.57 107.75 17.99
N GLN A 87 -105.14 108.15 19.19
CA GLN A 87 -104.03 107.51 19.91
C GLN A 87 -104.33 106.06 20.26
N LEU A 88 -105.53 105.76 20.76
CA LEU A 88 -105.96 104.39 21.07
C LEU A 88 -105.98 103.52 19.82
N ALA A 89 -106.51 104.03 18.70
CA ALA A 89 -106.50 103.31 17.42
C ALA A 89 -105.07 103.02 16.95
N HIS A 90 -104.16 104.00 17.06
CA HIS A 90 -102.76 103.82 16.70
C HIS A 90 -102.05 102.78 17.56
N LEU A 91 -102.22 102.84 18.89
CA LEU A 91 -101.65 101.86 19.81
C LEU A 91 -102.21 100.45 19.58
N GLN A 92 -103.49 100.35 19.25
CA GLN A 92 -104.13 99.06 18.95
C GLN A 92 -103.59 98.46 17.64
N ALA A 93 -103.33 99.28 16.62
CA ALA A 93 -102.66 98.85 15.39
C ALA A 93 -101.22 98.39 15.65
N GLN A 94 -100.42 99.17 16.38
CA GLN A 94 -99.05 98.80 16.76
C GLN A 94 -99.01 97.50 17.57
N LYS A 95 -99.93 97.33 18.52
CA LYS A 95 -100.05 96.08 19.30
C LYS A 95 -100.31 94.89 18.37
N HIS A 96 -101.19 95.04 17.39
CA HIS A 96 -101.49 93.97 16.45
C HIS A 96 -100.29 93.63 15.56
N GLU A 97 -99.57 94.66 15.08
CA GLU A 97 -98.35 94.49 14.29
C GLU A 97 -97.25 93.76 15.08
N LEU A 98 -96.99 94.17 16.32
CA LEU A 98 -96.03 93.50 17.20
C LEU A 98 -96.44 92.05 17.50
N HIS A 99 -97.74 91.77 17.64
CA HIS A 99 -98.22 90.41 17.85
C HIS A 99 -97.98 89.52 16.63
N LEU A 100 -98.23 90.03 15.42
CA LEU A 100 -97.89 89.32 14.18
C LEU A 100 -96.38 89.09 14.03
N HIS A 101 -95.56 90.07 14.42
CA HIS A 101 -94.11 89.91 14.42
C HIS A 101 -93.66 88.82 15.41
N SER A 102 -94.25 88.77 16.61
CA SER A 102 -93.98 87.71 17.60
C SER A 102 -94.30 86.33 17.05
N ILE A 103 -95.49 86.15 16.45
CA ILE A 103 -95.89 84.88 15.83
C ILE A 103 -94.89 84.45 14.73
N GLY A 104 -94.45 85.41 13.90
CA GLY A 104 -93.45 85.13 12.87
C GLY A 104 -92.11 84.67 13.46
N LYS A 105 -91.69 85.27 14.59
CA LYS A 105 -90.47 84.86 15.30
C LYS A 105 -90.60 83.51 16.00
N ASP A 106 -91.76 83.20 16.57
CA ASP A 106 -92.03 81.90 17.16
C ASP A 106 -91.95 80.79 16.10
N GLY A 107 -92.51 81.00 14.91
CA GLY A 107 -92.37 80.05 13.79
C GLY A 107 -90.93 79.88 13.29
N GLU A 108 -90.13 80.95 13.29
CA GLU A 108 -88.70 80.87 12.95
C GLU A 108 -87.92 80.05 14.00
N ILE A 109 -88.23 80.23 15.29
CA ILE A 109 -87.64 79.48 16.40
C ILE A 109 -87.99 77.99 16.31
N GLU A 110 -89.25 77.65 16.04
CA GLU A 110 -89.69 76.25 15.88
C GLU A 110 -88.95 75.56 14.71
N ARG A 111 -88.87 76.23 13.55
CA ARG A 111 -88.13 75.71 12.39
C ARG A 111 -86.65 75.46 12.71
N LEU A 112 -85.97 76.44 13.31
CA LEU A 112 -84.56 76.30 13.69
C LEU A 112 -84.36 75.19 14.75
N THR A 113 -85.33 75.01 15.65
CA THR A 113 -85.29 73.93 16.65
C THR A 113 -85.41 72.55 16.00
N MET A 114 -86.28 72.41 15.00
CA MET A 114 -86.39 71.17 14.21
C MET A 114 -85.10 70.87 13.45
N GLU A 115 -84.54 71.86 12.73
CA GLU A 115 -83.27 71.72 12.01
C GLU A 115 -82.11 71.34 12.95
N MET A 116 -82.01 71.97 14.13
CA MET A 116 -81.04 71.58 15.16
C MET A 116 -81.22 70.13 15.60
N SER A 117 -82.46 69.67 15.81
CA SER A 117 -82.73 68.30 16.24
C SER A 117 -82.34 67.26 15.17
N GLU A 118 -82.54 67.57 13.89
CA GLU A 118 -82.16 66.72 12.77
C GLU A 118 -80.64 66.66 12.59
N LEU A 119 -79.97 67.81 12.70
CA LEU A 119 -78.51 67.87 12.70
C LEU A 119 -77.91 67.10 13.87
N HIS A 120 -78.50 67.20 15.07
CA HIS A 120 -78.07 66.42 16.22
C HIS A 120 -78.22 64.92 15.99
N LYS A 121 -79.33 64.46 15.42
CA LYS A 121 -79.53 63.04 15.05
C LYS A 121 -78.48 62.57 14.04
N SER A 122 -78.27 63.34 12.97
CA SER A 122 -77.28 63.03 11.95
C SER A 122 -75.85 62.99 12.52
N LYS A 123 -75.50 63.95 13.37
CA LYS A 123 -74.21 63.99 14.09
C LYS A 123 -74.01 62.74 14.95
N SER A 124 -75.02 62.33 15.72
CA SER A 124 -74.95 61.13 16.55
C SER A 124 -74.73 59.87 15.70
N GLN A 125 -75.46 59.72 14.60
CA GLN A 125 -75.29 58.60 13.67
C GLN A 125 -73.88 58.55 13.05
N LEU A 126 -73.31 59.71 12.71
CA LEU A 126 -71.94 59.80 12.20
C LEU A 126 -70.89 59.40 13.24
N ILE A 127 -71.09 59.75 14.51
CA ILE A 127 -70.20 59.35 15.60
C ILE A 127 -70.27 57.83 15.80
N GLU A 128 -71.47 57.25 15.84
CA GLU A 128 -71.64 55.79 15.94
C GLU A 128 -70.95 55.04 14.78
N LEU A 129 -71.06 55.57 13.55
CA LEU A 129 -70.37 55.01 12.39
C LEU A 129 -68.85 55.11 12.50
N LEU A 130 -68.32 56.23 13.02
CA LEU A 130 -66.89 56.39 13.27
C LEU A 130 -66.39 55.39 14.31
N GLU A 131 -67.10 55.22 15.43
CA GLU A 131 -66.75 54.24 16.46
C GLU A 131 -66.74 52.81 15.89
N GLN A 132 -67.71 52.46 15.04
CA GLN A 132 -67.72 51.17 14.36
C GLN A 132 -66.51 51.00 13.43
N LYS A 133 -66.12 52.05 12.70
CA LYS A 133 -64.96 52.01 11.79
C LYS A 133 -63.64 51.93 12.55
N ASP A 134 -63.52 52.62 13.69
CA ASP A 134 -62.36 52.53 14.56
C ASP A 134 -62.21 51.12 15.15
N LEU A 135 -63.33 50.46 15.53
CA LEU A 135 -63.32 49.08 15.97
C LEU A 135 -62.85 48.13 14.85
N GLU A 136 -63.38 48.28 13.64
CA GLU A 136 -62.96 47.50 12.47
C GLU A 136 -61.45 47.67 12.18
N ILE A 137 -60.95 48.91 12.24
CA ILE A 137 -59.51 49.21 12.06
C ILE A 137 -58.69 48.53 13.15
N SER A 138 -59.12 48.58 14.42
CA SER A 138 -58.44 47.94 15.54
C SER A 138 -58.36 46.41 15.37
N GLU A 139 -59.46 45.77 14.96
CA GLU A 139 -59.50 44.33 14.65
C GLU A 139 -58.54 43.97 13.50
N LYS A 140 -58.59 44.73 12.40
CA LYS A 140 -57.66 44.52 11.27
C LYS A 140 -56.21 44.69 11.70
N ASN A 141 -55.89 45.71 12.48
CA ASN A 141 -54.54 45.91 13.01
C ASN A 141 -54.09 44.73 13.89
N ALA A 142 -54.97 44.22 14.77
CA ALA A 142 -54.68 43.05 15.58
C ALA A 142 -54.38 41.80 14.71
N THR A 143 -55.16 41.58 13.65
CA THR A 143 -54.88 40.47 12.71
C THR A 143 -53.56 40.64 11.96
N ILE A 144 -53.23 41.87 11.54
CA ILE A 144 -51.95 42.19 10.88
C ILE A 144 -50.78 41.92 11.83
N THR A 145 -50.86 42.37 13.09
CA THR A 145 -49.84 42.09 14.10
C THR A 145 -49.64 40.58 14.32
N SER A 146 -50.73 39.79 14.35
CA SER A 146 -50.63 38.33 14.45
C SER A 146 -49.94 37.69 13.23
N TYR A 147 -50.23 38.15 12.02
CA TYR A 147 -49.52 37.67 10.82
C TYR A 147 -48.05 38.06 10.81
N LEU A 148 -47.70 39.27 11.26
CA LEU A 148 -46.31 39.71 11.38
C LEU A 148 -45.55 38.84 12.37
N ASP A 149 -46.10 38.57 13.55
CA ASP A 149 -45.49 37.68 14.55
C ASP A 149 -45.27 36.27 13.98
N LYS A 150 -46.24 35.74 13.23
CA LYS A 150 -46.10 34.44 12.55
C LYS A 150 -44.97 34.45 11.52
N ILE A 151 -44.82 35.52 10.73
CA ILE A 151 -43.76 35.65 9.74
C ILE A 151 -42.39 35.68 10.43
N VAL A 152 -42.24 36.47 11.49
CA VAL A 152 -40.99 36.55 12.28
C VAL A 152 -40.63 35.17 12.84
N ASN A 153 -41.58 34.51 13.51
CA ASN A 153 -41.37 33.16 14.07
C ASN A 153 -40.99 32.11 13.01
N LEU A 154 -41.58 32.17 11.82
CA LEU A 154 -41.22 31.27 10.72
C LEU A 154 -39.83 31.58 10.16
N THR A 155 -39.47 32.87 10.07
CA THR A 155 -38.15 33.33 9.60
C THR A 155 -37.05 32.89 10.56
N ASP A 156 -37.24 33.07 11.86
CA ASP A 156 -36.28 32.62 12.89
C ASP A 156 -36.10 31.11 12.87
N ARG A 157 -37.20 30.36 12.70
CA ARG A 157 -37.13 28.89 12.55
C ARG A 157 -36.41 28.45 11.29
N ALA A 158 -36.56 29.19 10.19
CA ALA A 158 -35.85 28.92 8.94
C ALA A 158 -34.34 29.16 9.11
N ALA A 159 -33.96 30.33 9.64
CA ALA A 159 -32.57 30.67 9.93
C ALA A 159 -31.89 29.65 10.86
N HIS A 160 -32.60 29.19 11.91
CA HIS A 160 -32.07 28.15 12.80
C HIS A 160 -31.85 26.81 12.08
N LYS A 161 -32.77 26.42 11.19
CA LYS A 161 -32.61 25.20 10.39
C LYS A 161 -31.46 25.30 9.40
N GLU A 162 -31.30 26.46 8.74
CA GLU A 162 -30.19 26.72 7.83
C GLU A 162 -28.83 26.64 8.55
N ALA A 163 -28.72 27.25 9.73
CA ALA A 163 -27.50 27.16 10.54
C ALA A 163 -27.15 25.71 10.89
N ARG A 164 -28.14 24.89 11.28
CA ARG A 164 -27.94 23.48 11.60
C ARG A 164 -27.59 22.64 10.36
N LEU A 165 -28.17 22.96 9.20
CA LEU A 165 -27.81 22.30 7.94
C LEU A 165 -26.34 22.60 7.58
N ALA A 166 -25.93 23.87 7.66
CA ALA A 166 -24.54 24.27 7.40
C ALA A 166 -23.54 23.55 8.34
N GLU A 167 -23.89 23.38 9.62
CA GLU A 167 -23.07 22.62 10.57
C GLU A 167 -22.93 21.14 10.18
N ILE A 168 -24.04 20.49 9.81
CA ILE A 168 -24.05 19.09 9.37
C ILE A 168 -23.27 18.92 8.07
N GLU A 169 -23.40 19.84 7.11
CA GLU A 169 -22.65 19.83 5.85
C GLU A 169 -21.14 19.98 6.09
N ALA A 170 -20.74 20.82 7.04
CA ALA A 170 -19.34 20.97 7.45
C ALA A 170 -18.80 19.71 8.14
N GLU A 171 -19.58 19.06 8.99
CA GLU A 171 -19.21 17.77 9.60
C GLU A 171 -19.13 16.64 8.57
N LEU A 172 -20.06 16.58 7.62
CA LEU A 172 -20.02 15.61 6.52
C LEU A 172 -18.75 15.79 5.68
N SER A 173 -18.42 17.03 5.31
CA SER A 173 -17.21 17.34 4.55
C SER A 173 -15.94 16.92 5.30
N ARG A 174 -15.89 17.16 6.62
CA ARG A 174 -14.77 16.70 7.48
C ARG A 174 -14.69 15.17 7.53
N SER A 175 -15.81 14.49 7.73
CA SER A 175 -15.88 13.03 7.78
C SER A 175 -15.44 12.40 6.44
N GLN A 176 -15.88 12.97 5.31
CA GLN A 176 -15.45 12.54 3.98
C GLN A 176 -13.94 12.70 3.79
N GLY A 177 -13.36 13.84 4.20
CA GLY A 177 -11.92 14.06 4.18
C GLY A 177 -11.16 13.04 5.02
N ASN A 178 -11.67 12.72 6.22
CA ASN A 178 -11.09 11.68 7.08
C ASN A 178 -11.18 10.29 6.44
N CYS A 179 -12.30 9.93 5.83
CA CYS A 179 -12.48 8.66 5.12
C CYS A 179 -11.50 8.53 3.94
N ALA A 180 -11.32 9.60 3.15
CA ALA A 180 -10.38 9.62 2.04
C ALA A 180 -8.94 9.39 2.53
N ARG A 181 -8.53 10.09 3.60
CA ARG A 181 -7.20 9.90 4.23
C ARG A 181 -7.01 8.47 4.72
N LEU A 182 -7.97 7.93 5.47
CA LEU A 182 -7.90 6.55 5.99
C LEU A 182 -7.87 5.52 4.86
N SER A 183 -8.60 5.75 3.77
CA SER A 183 -8.55 4.89 2.58
C SER A 183 -7.15 4.88 1.96
N GLN A 184 -6.51 6.05 1.84
CA GLN A 184 -5.14 6.16 1.33
C GLN A 184 -4.12 5.45 2.24
N GLU A 185 -4.24 5.62 3.57
CA GLU A 185 -3.39 4.94 4.56
C GLU A 185 -3.57 3.42 4.48
N LYS A 186 -4.82 2.95 4.37
CA LYS A 186 -5.14 1.52 4.17
C LYS A 186 -4.47 0.99 2.91
N GLU A 187 -4.59 1.66 1.78
CA GLU A 187 -3.95 1.23 0.53
C GLU A 187 -2.42 1.20 0.64
N LEU A 188 -1.81 2.17 1.32
CA LEU A 188 -0.37 2.20 1.55
C LEU A 188 0.09 0.99 2.37
N ILE A 189 -0.61 0.68 3.45
CA ILE A 189 -0.34 -0.49 4.30
C ILE A 189 -0.55 -1.79 3.51
N GLN A 190 -1.58 -1.87 2.66
CA GLN A 190 -1.80 -3.04 1.81
C GLN A 190 -0.66 -3.24 0.81
N ARG A 191 -0.20 -2.19 0.12
CA ARG A 191 0.96 -2.26 -0.79
C ARG A 191 2.22 -2.71 -0.05
N HIS A 192 2.46 -2.18 1.15
CA HIS A 192 3.61 -2.57 1.96
C HIS A 192 3.56 -4.05 2.37
N ASN A 193 2.39 -4.56 2.80
CA ASN A 193 2.23 -5.98 3.13
C ASN A 193 2.48 -6.89 1.92
N VAL A 194 1.99 -6.52 0.73
CA VAL A 194 2.26 -7.27 -0.50
C VAL A 194 3.76 -7.31 -0.77
N TRP A 195 4.43 -6.16 -0.73
CA TRP A 195 5.88 -6.09 -0.94
C TRP A 195 6.68 -6.94 0.06
N LEU A 196 6.34 -6.89 1.35
CA LEU A 196 7.00 -7.73 2.37
C LEU A 196 6.79 -9.22 2.13
N ASN A 197 5.60 -9.63 1.69
CA ASN A 197 5.33 -11.02 1.35
C ASN A 197 6.10 -11.46 0.10
N ASP A 198 6.21 -10.61 -0.92
CA ASP A 198 6.99 -10.89 -2.12
C ASP A 198 8.49 -11.02 -1.78
N GLU A 199 9.02 -10.13 -0.95
CA GLU A 199 10.40 -10.19 -0.48
C GLU A 199 10.65 -11.45 0.36
N LEU A 200 9.74 -11.78 1.28
CA LEU A 200 9.83 -13.00 2.08
C LEU A 200 9.79 -14.25 1.21
N THR A 201 8.90 -14.29 0.21
CA THR A 201 8.78 -15.40 -0.75
C THR A 201 10.08 -15.55 -1.54
N SER A 202 10.61 -14.44 -2.08
CA SER A 202 11.90 -14.41 -2.77
C SER A 202 13.04 -14.96 -1.91
N LYS A 203 13.12 -14.55 -0.63
CA LYS A 203 14.14 -15.05 0.30
C LYS A 203 13.98 -16.53 0.64
N VAL A 204 12.74 -17.02 0.77
CA VAL A 204 12.46 -18.45 0.95
C VAL A 204 12.90 -19.24 -0.28
N ASP A 205 12.61 -18.76 -1.48
CA ASP A 205 13.02 -19.40 -2.74
C ASP A 205 14.55 -19.41 -2.88
N GLU A 206 15.23 -18.30 -2.58
CA GLU A 206 16.70 -18.23 -2.53
C GLU A 206 17.29 -19.28 -1.56
N LEU A 207 16.69 -19.44 -0.36
CA LEU A 207 17.12 -20.44 0.62
C LEU A 207 16.85 -21.87 0.15
N ILE A 208 15.74 -22.12 -0.53
CA ILE A 208 15.42 -23.44 -1.10
C ILE A 208 16.45 -23.80 -2.19
N GLU A 209 16.76 -22.88 -3.10
CA GLU A 209 17.78 -23.10 -4.13
C GLU A 209 19.16 -23.32 -3.54
N LEU A 210 19.54 -22.56 -2.50
CA LEU A 210 20.79 -22.77 -1.78
C LEU A 210 20.85 -24.16 -1.14
N ARG A 211 19.75 -24.63 -0.54
CA ARG A 211 19.66 -25.97 0.04
C ARG A 211 19.77 -27.06 -1.03
N LYS A 212 19.13 -26.90 -2.20
CA LYS A 212 19.28 -27.84 -3.32
C LYS A 212 20.74 -27.94 -3.78
N ASN A 213 21.37 -26.79 -4.03
CA ASN A 213 22.79 -26.73 -4.41
C ASN A 213 23.71 -27.39 -3.38
N HIS A 214 23.40 -27.23 -2.09
CA HIS A 214 24.14 -27.89 -1.02
C HIS A 214 23.97 -29.41 -1.03
N VAL A 215 22.74 -29.90 -1.22
CA VAL A 215 22.46 -31.34 -1.35
C VAL A 215 23.18 -31.92 -2.57
N ASP A 216 23.11 -31.25 -3.73
CA ASP A 216 23.81 -31.69 -4.95
C ASP A 216 25.34 -31.78 -4.73
N LEU A 217 25.91 -30.81 -4.00
CA LEU A 217 27.33 -30.81 -3.64
C LEU A 217 27.67 -31.92 -2.63
N GLU A 218 26.81 -32.13 -1.63
CA GLU A 218 26.95 -33.23 -0.66
C GLU A 218 26.91 -34.59 -1.36
N GLU A 219 26.02 -34.78 -2.33
CA GLU A 219 25.94 -35.99 -3.15
C GLU A 219 27.19 -36.18 -4.01
N ASP A 220 27.67 -35.13 -4.70
CA ASP A 220 28.91 -35.19 -5.49
C ASP A 220 30.15 -35.50 -4.62
N VAL A 221 30.28 -34.84 -3.47
CA VAL A 221 31.37 -35.11 -2.51
C VAL A 221 31.25 -36.53 -1.94
N SER A 222 30.05 -36.98 -1.60
CA SER A 222 29.81 -38.34 -1.12
C SER A 222 30.16 -39.39 -2.19
N ALA A 223 29.82 -39.13 -3.45
CA ALA A 223 30.19 -39.99 -4.58
C ALA A 223 31.71 -40.04 -4.78
N LYS A 224 32.40 -38.89 -4.76
CA LYS A 224 33.87 -38.80 -4.82
C LYS A 224 34.54 -39.51 -3.64
N LEU A 225 33.99 -39.37 -2.44
CA LEU A 225 34.47 -40.07 -1.25
C LEU A 225 34.29 -41.59 -1.36
N ALA A 226 33.13 -42.05 -1.86
CA ALA A 226 32.89 -43.46 -2.11
C ALA A 226 33.86 -44.04 -3.16
N ASP A 227 34.10 -43.31 -4.25
CA ASP A 227 35.03 -43.73 -5.30
C ASP A 227 36.48 -43.79 -4.82
N THR A 228 36.96 -42.75 -4.13
CA THR A 228 38.30 -42.74 -3.53
C THR A 228 38.46 -43.87 -2.49
N LYS A 229 37.43 -44.15 -1.69
CA LYS A 229 37.42 -45.30 -0.77
C LYS A 229 37.51 -46.64 -1.51
N ARG A 230 36.80 -46.79 -2.63
CA ARG A 230 36.89 -47.96 -3.51
C ARG A 230 38.30 -48.12 -4.08
N GLN A 231 38.86 -47.05 -4.67
CA GLN A 231 40.23 -47.04 -5.20
C GLN A 231 41.27 -47.38 -4.13
N LEU A 232 41.13 -46.84 -2.93
CA LEU A 232 41.99 -47.20 -1.80
C LEU A 232 41.88 -48.69 -1.45
N GLY A 233 40.67 -49.25 -1.45
CA GLY A 233 40.43 -50.68 -1.25
C GLY A 233 41.09 -51.54 -2.34
N GLU A 234 41.02 -51.12 -3.59
CA GLU A 234 41.67 -51.77 -4.74
C GLU A 234 43.20 -51.68 -4.63
N CYS A 235 43.76 -50.51 -4.35
CA CYS A 235 45.19 -50.31 -4.10
C CYS A 235 45.67 -51.15 -2.92
N SER A 236 44.92 -51.20 -1.83
CA SER A 236 45.23 -52.03 -0.67
C SER A 236 45.23 -53.52 -1.01
N SER A 237 44.24 -53.98 -1.79
CA SER A 237 44.15 -55.36 -2.23
C SER A 237 45.29 -55.72 -3.21
N SER A 238 45.60 -54.83 -4.14
CA SER A 238 46.73 -54.96 -5.07
C SER A 238 48.07 -54.99 -4.34
N LEU A 239 48.24 -54.12 -3.32
CA LEU A 239 49.41 -54.12 -2.46
C LEU A 239 49.56 -55.44 -1.70
N LYS A 240 48.46 -55.96 -1.10
CA LYS A 240 48.45 -57.27 -0.43
C LYS A 240 48.89 -58.39 -1.38
N TRP A 241 48.31 -58.42 -2.58
CA TRP A 241 48.67 -59.42 -3.59
C TRP A 241 50.13 -59.31 -4.03
N ASN A 242 50.66 -58.09 -4.23
CA ASN A 242 52.07 -57.89 -4.54
C ASN A 242 52.96 -58.33 -3.37
N MET A 243 52.56 -58.07 -2.14
CA MET A 243 53.29 -58.53 -0.96
C MET A 243 53.30 -60.06 -0.86
N GLU A 244 52.18 -60.73 -1.17
CA GLU A 244 52.11 -62.19 -1.27
C GLU A 244 53.01 -62.73 -2.40
N ARG A 245 52.98 -62.08 -3.57
CA ARG A 245 53.86 -62.40 -4.70
C ARG A 245 55.33 -62.23 -4.35
N VAL A 246 55.69 -61.15 -3.67
CA VAL A 246 57.06 -60.88 -3.21
C VAL A 246 57.49 -61.98 -2.23
N LYS A 247 56.65 -62.32 -1.24
CA LYS A 247 56.94 -63.45 -0.34
C LYS A 247 57.15 -64.76 -1.11
N GLU A 248 56.31 -65.05 -2.11
CA GLU A 248 56.46 -66.22 -2.96
C GLU A 248 57.79 -66.18 -3.75
N LEU A 249 58.14 -65.04 -4.34
CA LEU A 249 59.41 -64.84 -5.03
C LEU A 249 60.62 -64.94 -4.09
N GLU A 250 60.52 -64.44 -2.86
CA GLU A 250 61.53 -64.59 -1.82
C GLU A 250 61.72 -66.07 -1.45
N THR A 251 60.63 -66.85 -1.31
CA THR A 251 60.71 -68.31 -1.08
C THR A 251 61.31 -69.05 -2.27
N LYS A 252 61.02 -68.63 -3.51
CA LYS A 252 61.64 -69.19 -4.71
C LYS A 252 63.12 -68.82 -4.83
N LEU A 253 63.48 -67.58 -4.52
CA LEU A 253 64.86 -67.11 -4.54
C LEU A 253 65.69 -67.87 -3.51
N THR A 254 65.19 -68.04 -2.29
CA THR A 254 65.85 -68.84 -1.24
C THR A 254 66.01 -70.30 -1.68
N SER A 255 64.99 -70.92 -2.28
CA SER A 255 65.09 -72.26 -2.87
C SER A 255 66.16 -72.36 -3.97
N VAL A 256 66.18 -71.41 -4.92
CA VAL A 256 67.18 -71.39 -5.99
C VAL A 256 68.58 -71.10 -5.44
N GLN A 257 68.69 -70.27 -4.41
CA GLN A 257 69.95 -70.02 -3.71
C GLN A 257 70.47 -71.31 -3.05
N GLU A 258 69.61 -72.07 -2.38
CA GLU A 258 69.93 -73.38 -1.81
C GLU A 258 70.33 -74.40 -2.90
N GLU A 259 69.60 -74.46 -4.01
CA GLU A 259 69.96 -75.28 -5.17
C GLU A 259 71.32 -74.88 -5.76
N LEU A 260 71.58 -73.58 -5.92
CA LEU A 260 72.86 -73.07 -6.39
C LEU A 260 74.00 -73.42 -5.44
N PHE A 261 73.79 -73.29 -4.12
CA PHE A 261 74.77 -73.73 -3.13
C PHE A 261 75.02 -75.24 -3.23
N SER A 262 73.96 -76.04 -3.34
CA SER A 262 74.09 -77.50 -3.50
C SER A 262 74.82 -77.88 -4.79
N SER A 263 74.57 -77.17 -5.90
CA SER A 263 75.26 -77.37 -7.17
C SER A 263 76.71 -76.89 -7.12
N LYS A 264 76.98 -75.79 -6.41
CA LYS A 264 78.34 -75.27 -6.19
C LYS A 264 79.14 -76.26 -5.34
N ASP A 265 78.55 -76.79 -4.27
CA ASP A 265 79.19 -77.79 -3.41
C ASP A 265 79.41 -79.10 -4.18
N ALA A 266 78.47 -79.51 -5.04
CA ALA A 266 78.66 -80.63 -5.95
C ALA A 266 79.78 -80.38 -6.98
N ALA A 267 79.86 -79.16 -7.53
CA ALA A 267 80.94 -78.75 -8.43
C ALA A 267 82.29 -78.72 -7.71
N ALA A 268 82.36 -78.19 -6.49
CA ALA A 268 83.57 -78.18 -5.66
C ALA A 268 84.01 -79.61 -5.29
N ALA A 269 83.09 -80.50 -4.96
CA ALA A 269 83.38 -81.92 -4.72
C ALA A 269 83.91 -82.62 -5.99
N ASN A 270 83.39 -82.24 -7.17
CA ASN A 270 83.92 -82.72 -8.44
C ASN A 270 85.31 -82.13 -8.74
N GLU A 271 85.55 -80.87 -8.41
CA GLU A 271 86.85 -80.22 -8.57
C GLU A 271 87.90 -80.87 -7.63
N GLU A 272 87.54 -81.19 -6.39
CA GLU A 272 88.37 -82.00 -5.49
C GLU A 272 88.63 -83.40 -6.05
N ARG A 273 87.62 -84.07 -6.63
CA ARG A 273 87.81 -85.35 -7.33
C ARG A 273 88.77 -85.23 -8.51
N PHE A 274 88.59 -84.24 -9.39
CA PHE A 274 89.50 -84.02 -10.50
C PHE A 274 90.91 -83.64 -10.04
N THR A 275 91.04 -82.91 -8.92
CA THR A 275 92.34 -82.60 -8.33
C THR A 275 93.01 -83.86 -7.78
N ALA A 276 92.24 -84.76 -7.16
CA ALA A 276 92.72 -86.07 -6.73
C ALA A 276 93.12 -86.95 -7.93
N GLU A 277 92.31 -87.00 -8.99
CA GLU A 277 92.63 -87.69 -10.24
C GLU A 277 93.90 -87.12 -10.87
N LEU A 278 94.03 -85.80 -10.98
CA LEU A 278 95.24 -85.13 -11.44
C LEU A 278 96.45 -85.49 -10.57
N SER A 279 96.31 -85.59 -9.25
CA SER A 279 97.39 -86.02 -8.37
C SER A 279 97.82 -87.47 -8.62
N THR A 280 96.86 -88.37 -8.90
CA THR A 280 97.15 -89.76 -9.25
C THR A 280 97.78 -89.89 -10.63
N VAL A 281 97.32 -89.12 -11.61
CA VAL A 281 97.93 -89.04 -12.95
C VAL A 281 99.33 -88.47 -12.86
N ASN A 282 99.55 -87.43 -12.04
CA ASN A 282 100.87 -86.85 -11.85
C ASN A 282 101.82 -87.86 -11.17
N LYS A 283 101.33 -88.67 -10.22
CA LYS A 283 102.08 -89.78 -9.63
C LYS A 283 102.42 -90.88 -10.65
N LEU A 284 101.50 -91.18 -11.56
CA LEU A 284 101.73 -92.07 -12.70
C LEU A 284 102.80 -91.52 -13.66
N VAL A 285 102.78 -90.22 -13.94
CA VAL A 285 103.79 -89.54 -14.76
C VAL A 285 105.16 -89.57 -14.10
N GLU A 286 105.26 -89.38 -12.78
CA GLU A 286 106.51 -89.55 -12.03
C GLU A 286 107.05 -90.99 -12.15
N LEU A 287 106.20 -92.01 -11.95
CA LEU A 287 106.58 -93.42 -12.08
C LEU A 287 106.98 -93.80 -13.52
N TYR A 288 106.33 -93.22 -14.54
CA TYR A 288 106.75 -93.38 -15.93
C TYR A 288 108.11 -92.74 -16.20
N LYS A 289 108.40 -91.58 -15.60
CA LYS A 289 109.71 -90.91 -15.68
C LYS A 289 110.81 -91.76 -15.03
N GLU A 290 110.58 -92.27 -13.84
CA GLU A 290 111.52 -93.16 -13.13
C GLU A 290 111.78 -94.45 -13.95
N SER A 291 110.75 -95.06 -14.53
CA SER A 291 110.92 -96.23 -15.40
C SER A 291 111.70 -95.92 -16.69
N SER A 292 111.50 -94.73 -17.27
CA SER A 292 112.21 -94.27 -18.46
C SER A 292 113.70 -94.02 -18.17
N ASP A 293 114.01 -93.41 -17.03
CA ASP A 293 115.38 -93.15 -16.63
C ASP A 293 116.16 -94.45 -16.36
N GLU A 294 115.51 -95.45 -15.75
CA GLU A 294 116.06 -96.80 -15.54
C GLU A 294 116.32 -97.56 -16.85
N TRP A 295 115.41 -97.50 -17.84
CA TRP A 295 115.66 -98.07 -19.18
C TRP A 295 116.77 -97.31 -19.93
N SER A 296 116.90 -96.00 -19.76
CA SER A 296 117.99 -95.21 -20.36
C SER A 296 119.36 -95.60 -19.79
N GLN A 297 119.41 -95.95 -18.50
CA GLN A 297 120.62 -96.39 -17.83
C GLN A 297 121.02 -97.80 -18.28
N LYS A 298 120.03 -98.69 -18.42
CA LYS A 298 120.22 -100.04 -18.97
C LYS A 298 120.66 -100.04 -20.44
N ALA A 299 120.17 -99.09 -21.24
CA ALA A 299 120.62 -98.88 -22.61
C ALA A 299 122.10 -98.39 -22.67
N ARG A 300 122.53 -97.57 -21.71
CA ARG A 300 123.92 -97.10 -21.60
C ARG A 300 124.89 -98.23 -21.22
N GLU A 301 124.47 -99.14 -20.35
CA GLU A 301 125.24 -100.33 -19.98
C GLU A 301 125.35 -101.34 -21.13
N LEU A 302 124.27 -101.53 -21.91
CA LEU A 302 124.27 -102.39 -23.10
C LEU A 302 125.10 -101.82 -24.26
N ASP A 303 125.14 -100.49 -24.46
CA ASP A 303 126.05 -99.85 -25.42
C ASP A 303 127.54 -100.03 -25.05
N GLY A 304 127.85 -100.03 -23.74
CA GLY A 304 129.19 -100.34 -23.22
C GLY A 304 129.61 -101.80 -23.47
N ALA A 305 128.67 -102.74 -23.33
CA ALA A 305 128.91 -104.15 -23.62
C ALA A 305 129.11 -104.43 -25.13
N ILE A 306 128.39 -103.71 -26.00
CA ILE A 306 128.53 -103.82 -27.46
C ILE A 306 129.92 -103.34 -27.92
N LYS A 307 130.41 -102.21 -27.41
CA LYS A 307 131.77 -101.72 -27.72
C LYS A 307 132.88 -102.69 -27.30
N ALA A 308 132.68 -103.43 -26.20
CA ALA A 308 133.62 -104.46 -25.77
C ALA A 308 133.60 -105.69 -26.69
N LEU A 309 132.43 -106.08 -27.19
CA LEU A 309 132.27 -107.19 -28.15
C LEU A 309 132.80 -106.82 -29.55
N GLU A 310 132.63 -105.58 -30.01
CA GLU A 310 133.18 -105.09 -31.29
C GLU A 310 134.72 -105.08 -31.29
N SER A 311 135.36 -104.77 -30.16
CA SER A 311 136.82 -104.88 -30.02
C SER A 311 137.33 -106.32 -30.09
N GLN A 312 136.59 -107.29 -29.55
CA GLN A 312 136.93 -108.72 -29.62
C GLN A 312 136.73 -109.31 -31.03
N LEU A 313 135.72 -108.84 -31.77
CA LEU A 313 135.48 -109.29 -33.14
C LEU A 313 136.62 -108.85 -34.08
N SER A 314 137.13 -107.61 -33.95
CA SER A 314 138.27 -107.13 -34.76
C SER A 314 139.57 -107.88 -34.48
N GLN A 315 139.73 -108.39 -33.25
CA GLN A 315 140.88 -109.21 -32.85
C GLN A 315 140.81 -110.61 -33.50
N VAL A 316 139.62 -111.22 -33.50
CA VAL A 316 139.39 -112.54 -34.10
C VAL A 316 139.45 -112.49 -35.64
N GLU A 317 138.97 -111.42 -36.27
CA GLU A 317 139.10 -111.23 -37.73
C GLU A 317 140.55 -111.13 -38.21
N ASN A 318 141.45 -110.54 -37.41
CA ASN A 318 142.87 -110.50 -37.77
C ASN A 318 143.56 -111.86 -37.57
N ASP A 319 143.19 -112.62 -36.55
CA ASP A 319 143.75 -113.97 -36.29
C ASP A 319 143.34 -115.01 -37.36
N TYR A 320 142.11 -114.93 -37.90
CA TYR A 320 141.68 -115.82 -38.99
C TYR A 320 142.30 -115.47 -40.34
N ARG A 321 142.63 -114.19 -40.56
CA ARG A 321 143.32 -113.72 -41.78
C ARG A 321 144.72 -114.34 -41.90
N GLU A 322 145.43 -114.48 -40.79
CA GLU A 322 146.79 -115.01 -40.75
C GLU A 322 146.85 -116.55 -40.87
N ARG A 323 145.83 -117.27 -40.38
CA ARG A 323 145.75 -118.75 -40.51
C ARG A 323 145.40 -119.21 -41.92
N LEU A 324 144.56 -118.47 -42.65
CA LEU A 324 144.17 -118.83 -44.01
C LEU A 324 145.34 -118.74 -45.00
N GLU A 325 146.27 -117.82 -44.76
CA GLU A 325 147.44 -117.58 -45.60
C GLU A 325 148.50 -118.71 -45.48
N LYS A 326 148.55 -119.39 -44.32
CA LYS A 326 149.41 -120.57 -44.08
C LYS A 326 148.88 -121.84 -44.72
N GLU A 327 147.57 -122.05 -44.76
CA GLU A 327 147.00 -123.32 -45.25
C GLU A 327 146.94 -123.41 -46.78
N VAL A 328 146.78 -122.27 -47.46
CA VAL A 328 146.75 -122.22 -48.92
C VAL A 328 148.13 -122.50 -49.53
N SER A 329 149.22 -122.17 -48.84
CA SER A 329 150.58 -122.48 -49.30
C SER A 329 150.92 -123.97 -49.17
N ALA A 330 150.33 -124.69 -48.20
CA ALA A 330 150.50 -126.14 -48.03
C ALA A 330 149.74 -126.96 -49.10
N ARG A 331 148.54 -126.51 -49.50
CA ARG A 331 147.70 -127.23 -50.48
C ARG A 331 148.30 -127.24 -51.90
N LYS A 332 149.09 -126.21 -52.23
CA LYS A 332 149.86 -126.13 -53.49
C LYS A 332 150.99 -127.16 -53.60
N GLN A 333 151.39 -127.80 -52.49
CA GLN A 333 152.47 -128.79 -52.44
C GLN A 333 151.95 -130.24 -52.63
N LEU A 334 150.76 -130.55 -52.10
CA LEU A 334 150.17 -131.91 -52.08
C LEU A 334 149.54 -132.36 -53.40
N GLU A 335 149.02 -131.44 -54.22
CA GLU A 335 148.46 -131.81 -55.53
C GLU A 335 149.51 -132.33 -56.52
N LYS A 336 150.81 -132.14 -56.23
CA LYS A 336 151.91 -132.68 -57.04
C LYS A 336 152.18 -134.17 -56.80
N GLU A 337 151.72 -134.77 -55.69
CA GLU A 337 152.03 -136.16 -55.30
C GLU A 337 150.91 -137.16 -55.64
N VAL A 338 149.67 -136.69 -55.80
CA VAL A 338 148.51 -137.53 -56.16
C VAL A 338 148.52 -137.95 -57.64
N ALA A 339 149.41 -137.36 -58.44
CA ALA A 339 149.70 -137.77 -59.80
C ALA A 339 150.16 -139.25 -59.94
N ASP A 340 150.88 -139.83 -58.97
CA ASP A 340 151.73 -141.01 -59.28
C ASP A 340 151.17 -142.39 -58.84
N LEU A 341 150.03 -142.45 -58.14
CA LEU A 341 149.53 -143.70 -57.51
C LEU A 341 148.34 -144.36 -58.22
N LYS A 342 147.63 -143.66 -59.12
CA LYS A 342 146.39 -144.20 -59.70
C LYS A 342 146.63 -145.21 -60.83
N ASP A 343 147.84 -145.29 -61.36
CA ASP A 343 148.23 -146.28 -62.38
C ASP A 343 148.41 -147.71 -61.86
N LYS A 344 148.30 -147.98 -60.53
CA LYS A 344 148.61 -149.31 -59.95
C LYS A 344 147.42 -150.19 -59.54
N LEU A 345 146.17 -149.70 -59.52
CA LEU A 345 145.03 -150.41 -58.90
C LEU A 345 144.16 -151.26 -59.87
N GLN A 346 144.68 -151.57 -61.05
CA GLN A 346 143.95 -152.29 -62.11
C GLN A 346 143.64 -153.79 -61.84
N SER A 347 144.16 -154.47 -60.80
CA SER A 347 144.49 -155.90 -61.00
C SER A 347 143.84 -157.00 -60.12
N CYS A 348 143.04 -156.78 -59.07
CA CYS A 348 142.87 -157.83 -58.04
C CYS A 348 141.47 -158.36 -57.68
N GLU A 349 140.34 -157.76 -58.07
CA GLU A 349 139.05 -158.20 -57.51
C GLU A 349 138.28 -159.10 -58.47
N ALA A 350 138.68 -160.38 -58.49
CA ALA A 350 138.05 -161.44 -59.28
C ALA A 350 137.59 -162.67 -58.48
N GLU A 351 137.86 -162.86 -57.18
CA GLU A 351 137.87 -164.27 -56.71
C GLU A 351 137.49 -164.64 -55.26
N VAL A 352 136.84 -163.78 -54.45
CA VAL A 352 136.50 -164.19 -53.05
C VAL A 352 135.07 -164.77 -52.88
N GLU A 353 134.29 -164.94 -53.95
CA GLU A 353 132.96 -165.59 -53.91
C GLU A 353 133.02 -167.13 -53.65
N SER A 354 134.19 -167.75 -53.52
CA SER A 354 134.32 -169.21 -53.59
C SER A 354 134.07 -170.02 -52.31
N SER A 355 134.02 -169.45 -51.10
CA SER A 355 134.20 -170.31 -49.90
C SER A 355 133.51 -169.83 -48.62
N ARG A 356 132.18 -169.73 -48.59
CA ARG A 356 131.38 -169.80 -47.34
C ARG A 356 130.46 -171.04 -47.23
N LYS A 357 130.68 -172.11 -48.03
CA LYS A 357 129.88 -173.36 -47.98
C LYS A 357 130.63 -174.61 -47.49
N ALA A 358 131.21 -174.54 -46.28
CA ALA A 358 131.62 -175.70 -45.46
C ALA A 358 131.07 -175.60 -44.01
N ASN A 359 129.76 -175.33 -43.86
CA ASN A 359 128.94 -175.54 -42.64
C ASN A 359 127.42 -175.60 -42.97
N GLU A 360 127.06 -176.36 -44.01
CA GLU A 360 125.75 -176.46 -44.71
C GLU A 360 124.62 -177.17 -43.92
N LEU A 361 123.31 -176.99 -44.12
CA LEU A 361 122.45 -176.16 -44.97
C LEU A 361 121.05 -176.31 -44.34
N ASN A 362 120.37 -175.24 -43.92
CA ASN A 362 118.90 -175.12 -43.87
C ASN A 362 118.54 -173.74 -43.32
N LEU A 363 118.30 -172.80 -44.22
CA LEU A 363 117.01 -172.47 -44.84
C LEU A 363 116.19 -171.57 -43.92
N LEU A 364 116.49 -170.28 -44.02
CA LEU A 364 115.82 -169.35 -44.95
C LEU A 364 114.46 -168.96 -44.40
N GLN A 365 114.39 -167.79 -43.77
CA GLN A 365 113.45 -166.79 -44.27
C GLN A 365 113.87 -165.40 -43.80
N ILE A 366 114.41 -164.62 -44.74
CA ILE A 366 113.76 -163.46 -45.37
C ILE A 366 113.72 -162.28 -44.38
N GLY A 367 114.41 -161.19 -44.61
CA GLY A 367 115.19 -160.78 -45.78
C GLY A 367 115.66 -159.33 -45.60
N SER A 368 116.50 -158.89 -46.54
CA SER A 368 116.51 -157.56 -47.17
C SER A 368 116.33 -156.32 -46.28
N PHE A 369 117.11 -155.25 -46.35
CA PHE A 369 118.21 -154.79 -47.20
C PHE A 369 118.49 -153.39 -46.64
N SER A 370 119.71 -153.01 -46.26
CA SER A 370 120.20 -151.63 -46.00
C SER A 370 121.66 -151.71 -45.52
N THR A 371 122.68 -151.60 -46.38
CA THR A 371 123.41 -150.35 -46.76
C THR A 371 124.23 -149.79 -45.58
N GLU A 372 125.56 -149.61 -45.56
CA GLU A 372 126.69 -149.73 -46.51
C GLU A 372 128.04 -149.52 -45.74
N ARG A 373 129.15 -150.08 -46.28
CA ARG A 373 130.58 -149.63 -46.25
C ARG A 373 131.39 -149.49 -44.91
N TYR A 374 132.54 -150.20 -44.83
CA TYR A 374 133.66 -150.07 -43.88
C TYR A 374 134.83 -149.23 -44.49
N GLY A 375 135.69 -148.64 -43.63
CA GLY A 375 136.93 -147.90 -43.95
C GLY A 375 136.82 -146.42 -43.55
N HIS A 376 137.82 -145.71 -43.03
CA HIS A 376 139.28 -145.87 -42.99
C HIS A 376 139.86 -144.88 -41.93
N ASP A 377 141.09 -145.11 -41.46
CA ASP A 377 142.10 -144.15 -40.91
C ASP A 377 141.80 -143.38 -39.61
N LEU A 378 142.50 -143.63 -38.49
CA LEU A 378 143.91 -143.41 -38.06
C LEU A 378 143.80 -142.41 -36.88
N GLU A 379 144.20 -142.75 -35.65
CA GLU A 379 145.58 -142.56 -35.12
C GLU A 379 146.09 -141.12 -35.39
N GLU A 380 146.58 -140.32 -34.44
CA GLU A 380 147.01 -140.51 -33.06
C GLU A 380 147.38 -139.10 -32.50
N CYS A 381 147.47 -138.99 -31.17
CA CYS A 381 148.19 -137.96 -30.40
C CYS A 381 147.62 -136.52 -30.32
N LYS A 382 147.72 -135.77 -29.22
CA LYS A 382 147.81 -135.97 -27.75
C LYS A 382 148.14 -134.59 -27.14
N ASP A 383 147.84 -134.45 -25.85
CA ASP A 383 148.49 -133.57 -24.86
C ASP A 383 148.07 -132.08 -24.86
N GLN A 384 147.43 -131.56 -23.79
CA GLN A 384 147.83 -131.30 -22.37
C GLN A 384 148.25 -129.82 -22.21
N CYS A 385 147.56 -129.05 -21.36
CA CYS A 385 147.76 -128.85 -19.92
C CYS A 385 148.90 -127.86 -19.60
N CYS A 386 148.58 -126.83 -18.78
CA CYS A 386 149.46 -125.80 -18.22
C CYS A 386 150.06 -124.77 -19.18
#